data_AF-A0A0F8ZBJ8-F1
#
_entry.id   AF-A0A0F8ZBJ8-F1
#
_cell.length_a   1.000
_cell.length_b   1.000
_cell.length_c   1.000
_cell.angle_alpha   90.00
_cell.angle_beta   90.00
_cell.angle_gamma   90.00
#
_symmetry.space_group_name_H-M   'P 1'
#
loop_
_entity.id
_entity.type
_entity.pdbx_description
1 polymer ?
#
loop_
_entity_poly.entity_id
_entity_poly.type
_entity_poly.pdbx_seq_one_letter_code
_entity_poly.pdbx_strand_id
1 'polypeptide(L)'
;MSGKTERPMGGVETPSLEVGPGVYPSVPMVEYHDWDAASNGRLNYFMRSPAHMKSYLENAQAETPAMVFGRAAHMAILEPDVFGSTYDAVSQCVAETKQKSRCKKSGTLFKA
;
A
#
# COMPACT_ATOMS: atom_id res chain seq x y z
N MET A 1 32.67 17.44 -39.95
CA MET A 1 31.45 18.02 -39.36
C MET A 1 30.30 17.12 -39.78
N SER A 2 29.67 16.31 -38.94
CA SER A 2 29.12 16.62 -37.63
C SER A 2 29.12 15.35 -36.77
N GLY A 3 29.79 15.38 -35.63
CA GLY A 3 29.74 14.31 -34.63
C GLY A 3 28.39 14.35 -33.93
N LYS A 4 27.70 13.21 -33.86
CA LYS A 4 26.53 13.06 -33.01
C LYS A 4 27.01 12.94 -31.57
N THR A 5 26.91 14.03 -30.82
CA THR A 5 27.12 14.01 -29.38
C THR A 5 25.94 13.28 -28.74
N GLU A 6 26.13 12.01 -28.43
CA GLU A 6 25.24 11.27 -27.54
C GLU A 6 25.21 11.99 -26.20
N ARG A 7 24.02 12.40 -25.75
CA ARG A 7 23.85 13.04 -24.45
C ARG A 7 24.02 11.96 -23.38
N PRO A 8 24.90 12.14 -22.38
CA PRO A 8 25.01 11.19 -21.29
C PRO A 8 23.72 11.22 -20.49
N MET A 9 22.93 10.16 -20.60
CA MET A 9 21.85 9.89 -19.65
C MET A 9 22.55 9.57 -18.34
N GLY A 10 22.57 10.57 -17.44
CA GLY A 10 23.13 10.43 -16.11
C GLY A 10 22.55 9.18 -15.46
N GLY A 11 23.43 8.21 -15.20
CA GLY A 11 23.10 7.02 -14.43
C GLY A 11 22.69 7.48 -13.04
N VAL A 12 21.41 7.36 -12.74
CA VAL A 12 20.99 7.24 -11.36
C VAL A 12 21.25 5.79 -11.03
N GLU A 13 22.34 5.53 -10.31
CA GLU A 13 22.59 4.24 -9.69
C GLU A 13 21.50 4.02 -8.64
N THR A 14 20.34 3.55 -9.08
CA THR A 14 19.29 3.07 -8.18
C THR A 14 19.77 1.72 -7.65
N PRO A 15 19.93 1.54 -6.32
CA PRO A 15 20.27 0.24 -5.77
C PRO A 15 18.99 -0.60 -5.74
N SER A 16 18.56 -1.09 -6.90
CA SER A 16 17.36 -1.93 -7.02
C SER A 16 17.76 -3.40 -6.91
N LEU A 17 17.22 -4.09 -5.92
CA LEU A 17 17.21 -5.55 -5.82
C LEU A 17 16.86 -6.12 -7.21
N GLU A 18 17.79 -6.76 -7.92
CA GLU A 18 17.51 -7.31 -9.25
C GLU A 18 16.62 -8.55 -9.11
N VAL A 19 15.31 -8.33 -9.07
CA VAL A 19 14.32 -9.41 -9.12
C VAL A 19 14.33 -9.97 -10.54
N GLY A 20 14.96 -11.13 -10.71
CA GLY A 20 15.05 -11.82 -11.99
C GLY A 20 13.69 -12.31 -12.52
N PRO A 21 13.64 -12.83 -13.76
CA PRO A 21 12.44 -13.48 -14.26
C PRO A 21 12.12 -14.76 -13.46
N GLY A 22 10.89 -14.90 -12.96
CA GLY A 22 10.47 -16.08 -12.21
C GLY A 22 9.12 -15.95 -11.54
N VAL A 23 8.67 -17.04 -10.90
CA VAL A 23 7.50 -17.04 -10.01
C VAL A 23 8.00 -17.03 -8.58
N TYR A 24 7.66 -15.98 -7.84
CA TYR A 24 8.07 -15.79 -6.46
C TYR A 24 6.86 -16.03 -5.54
N PRO A 25 6.74 -17.21 -4.91
CA PRO A 25 5.65 -17.48 -3.97
C PRO A 25 5.86 -16.70 -2.67
N SER A 26 4.75 -16.32 -2.03
CA SER A 26 4.73 -15.78 -0.66
C SER A 26 5.54 -14.49 -0.44
N VAL A 27 5.72 -13.66 -1.48
CA VAL A 27 6.35 -12.34 -1.34
C VAL A 27 5.47 -11.44 -0.47
N PRO A 28 5.98 -10.90 0.65
CA PRO A 28 5.25 -9.94 1.46
C PRO A 28 4.84 -8.72 0.63
N MET A 29 3.63 -8.21 0.86
CA MET A 29 3.08 -7.12 0.03
C MET A 29 3.94 -5.85 0.06
N VAL A 30 4.56 -5.53 1.20
CA VAL A 30 5.48 -4.39 1.33
C VAL A 30 6.67 -4.55 0.38
N GLU A 31 7.31 -5.71 0.41
CA GLU A 31 8.44 -6.05 -0.46
C GLU A 31 8.04 -6.02 -1.95
N TYR A 32 6.89 -6.60 -2.29
CA TYR A 32 6.36 -6.60 -3.65
C TYR A 32 6.14 -5.18 -4.21
N HIS A 33 5.70 -4.23 -3.36
CA HIS A 33 5.51 -2.84 -3.77
C HIS A 33 6.82 -2.08 -3.93
N ASP A 34 7.87 -2.47 -3.21
CA ASP A 34 9.20 -1.85 -3.27
C ASP A 34 10.00 -2.28 -4.51
N TRP A 35 9.60 -3.35 -5.20
CA TRP A 35 10.27 -3.80 -6.42
C TRP A 35 10.25 -2.74 -7.52
N ASP A 36 11.41 -2.48 -8.11
CA ASP A 36 11.61 -1.61 -9.27
C ASP A 36 11.20 -2.33 -10.57
N ALA A 37 9.93 -2.66 -10.66
CA ALA A 37 9.35 -3.43 -11.77
C ALA A 37 8.02 -2.83 -12.26
N ALA A 38 7.61 -3.20 -13.47
CA ALA A 38 6.28 -2.83 -13.96
C ALA A 38 5.19 -3.54 -13.13
N SER A 39 4.22 -2.77 -12.63
CA SER A 39 3.04 -3.31 -11.93
C SER A 39 1.76 -2.74 -12.55
N ASN A 40 0.63 -3.44 -12.38
CA ASN A 40 -0.65 -3.00 -12.92
C ASN A 40 -1.00 -1.56 -12.48
N GLY A 41 -0.77 -1.24 -11.20
CA GLY A 41 -0.98 0.12 -10.67
C GLY A 41 -0.15 1.17 -11.41
N ARG A 42 1.16 0.95 -11.55
CA ARG A 42 2.08 1.85 -12.27
C ARG A 42 1.68 2.02 -13.73
N LEU A 43 1.33 0.92 -14.40
CA LEU A 43 0.92 0.92 -15.81
C LEU A 43 -0.41 1.66 -16.02
N ASN A 44 -1.37 1.57 -15.10
CA ASN A 44 -2.62 2.32 -15.18
C ASN A 44 -2.39 3.85 -15.13
N TYR A 45 -1.43 4.32 -14.32
CA TYR A 45 -1.03 5.72 -14.35
C TYR A 45 -0.29 6.08 -15.65
N PHE A 46 0.59 5.20 -16.13
CA PHE A 46 1.31 5.40 -17.38
C PHE A 46 0.38 5.53 -18.59
N MET A 47 -0.68 4.71 -18.64
CA MET A 47 -1.71 4.75 -19.67
C MET A 47 -2.44 6.10 -19.74
N ARG A 48 -2.49 6.86 -18.63
CA ARG A 48 -3.01 8.23 -18.62
C ARG A 48 -1.98 9.20 -19.19
N SER A 49 -0.77 9.21 -18.63
CA SER A 49 0.43 9.79 -19.24
C SER A 49 1.69 9.44 -18.43
N PRO A 50 2.89 9.54 -19.03
CA PRO A 50 4.16 9.39 -18.30
C PRO A 50 4.29 10.32 -17.09
N ALA A 51 3.73 11.54 -17.18
CA ALA A 51 3.75 12.50 -16.07
C ALA A 51 2.92 12.04 -14.86
N HIS A 52 1.79 11.34 -15.07
CA HIS A 52 1.00 10.77 -13.98
C HIS A 52 1.75 9.66 -13.26
N MET A 53 2.42 8.78 -14.00
CA MET A 53 3.25 7.73 -13.41
C MET A 53 4.43 8.34 -12.62
N LYS A 54 5.11 9.35 -13.20
CA LYS A 54 6.19 10.05 -12.50
C LYS A 54 5.71 10.66 -11.18
N SER A 55 4.58 11.38 -11.20
CA SER A 55 3.98 11.92 -9.98
C SER A 55 3.61 10.81 -8.98
N TYR A 56 3.08 9.69 -9.42
CA TYR A 56 2.76 8.55 -8.56
C TYR A 56 4.01 7.92 -7.89
N LEU A 57 5.16 7.89 -8.58
CA LEU A 57 6.41 7.35 -8.03
C LEU A 57 7.09 8.33 -7.05
N GLU A 58 7.04 9.63 -7.34
CA GLU A 58 7.70 10.67 -6.54
C GLU A 58 6.88 11.07 -5.30
N ASN A 59 5.58 10.76 -5.27
CA ASN A 59 4.69 11.18 -4.19
C ASN A 59 4.05 9.96 -3.53
N ALA A 60 4.26 9.80 -2.21
CA ALA A 60 3.59 8.77 -1.44
C ALA A 60 2.07 9.02 -1.46
N GLN A 61 1.30 8.06 -1.99
CA GLN A 61 -0.15 8.14 -1.96
C GLN A 61 -0.64 7.80 -0.56
N ALA A 62 -1.41 8.70 0.06
CA ALA A 62 -2.06 8.38 1.32
C ALA A 62 -3.08 7.25 1.13
N GLU A 63 -3.09 6.30 2.05
CA GLU A 63 -4.08 5.22 2.03
C GLU A 63 -5.47 5.80 2.29
N THR A 64 -6.40 5.54 1.36
CA THR A 64 -7.78 6.02 1.48
C THR A 64 -8.62 5.04 2.31
N PRO A 65 -9.68 5.49 3.01
CA PRO A 65 -10.57 4.59 3.75
C PRO A 65 -11.16 3.45 2.91
N ALA A 66 -11.41 3.70 1.62
CA ALA A 66 -11.88 2.68 0.68
C ALA A 66 -10.80 1.61 0.39
N MET A 67 -9.52 2.01 0.29
CA MET A 67 -8.41 1.07 0.12
C MET A 67 -8.20 0.21 1.37
N VAL A 68 -8.30 0.80 2.56
CA VAL A 68 -8.26 0.06 3.84
C VAL A 68 -9.36 -1.00 3.86
N PHE A 69 -10.60 -0.61 3.57
CA PHE A 69 -11.74 -1.53 3.55
C PHE A 69 -11.56 -2.64 2.52
N GLY A 70 -11.15 -2.32 1.30
CA GLY A 70 -10.92 -3.31 0.25
C GLY A 70 -9.87 -4.35 0.65
N ARG A 71 -8.75 -3.90 1.25
CA ARG A 71 -7.70 -4.79 1.77
C ARG A 71 -8.22 -5.70 2.87
N ALA A 72 -8.97 -5.14 3.83
CA ALA A 72 -9.60 -5.90 4.91
C ALA A 72 -10.58 -6.95 4.38
N ALA A 73 -11.41 -6.59 3.40
CA ALA A 73 -12.37 -7.50 2.78
C ALA A 73 -11.68 -8.63 2.00
N HIS A 74 -10.63 -8.31 1.22
CA HIS A 74 -9.83 -9.33 0.53
C HIS A 74 -9.19 -10.31 1.51
N MET A 75 -8.61 -9.81 2.61
CA MET A 75 -8.01 -10.66 3.64
C MET A 75 -9.07 -11.52 4.34
N ALA A 76 -10.23 -10.97 4.71
CA ALA A 76 -11.30 -11.73 5.35
C ALA A 76 -11.81 -12.90 4.48
N ILE A 77 -11.80 -12.75 3.16
CA ILE A 77 -12.29 -13.77 2.21
C ILE A 77 -11.20 -14.79 1.87
N LEU A 78 -9.98 -14.33 1.59
CA LEU A 78 -8.89 -15.19 1.09
C LEU A 78 -8.08 -15.81 2.23
N GLU A 79 -7.93 -15.10 3.34
CA GLU A 79 -7.03 -15.42 4.45
C GLU A 79 -7.71 -15.13 5.81
N PRO A 80 -8.82 -15.83 6.14
CA PRO A 80 -9.66 -15.51 7.30
C PRO A 80 -8.91 -15.60 8.64
N ASP A 81 -7.96 -16.52 8.78
CA ASP A 81 -7.14 -16.66 9.98
C ASP A 81 -6.22 -15.45 10.18
N VAL A 82 -5.61 -14.96 9.08
CA VAL A 82 -4.77 -13.76 9.09
C VAL A 82 -5.61 -12.53 9.41
N PHE A 83 -6.82 -12.44 8.84
CA PHE A 83 -7.76 -11.36 9.15
C PHE A 83 -8.06 -11.25 10.64
N GLY A 84 -8.37 -12.39 11.29
CA GLY A 84 -8.68 -12.43 12.73
C GLY A 84 -7.54 -11.98 13.63
N SER A 85 -6.28 -12.14 13.19
CA SER A 85 -5.09 -11.64 13.89
C SER A 85 -4.73 -10.18 13.54
N THR A 86 -5.12 -9.70 12.36
CA THR A 86 -4.72 -8.39 11.84
C THR A 86 -5.70 -7.28 12.22
N TYR A 87 -7.00 -7.60 12.24
CA TYR A 87 -8.07 -6.64 12.46
C TYR A 87 -8.88 -6.97 13.71
N ASP A 88 -9.06 -5.96 14.55
CA ASP A 88 -9.92 -6.04 15.73
C ASP A 88 -11.30 -5.44 15.45
N ALA A 89 -12.35 -6.17 15.80
CA ALA A 89 -13.72 -5.65 15.78
C ALA A 89 -13.98 -4.82 17.05
N VAL A 90 -13.92 -3.50 16.92
CA VAL A 90 -14.15 -2.60 18.07
C VAL A 90 -15.64 -2.40 18.29
N SER A 91 -16.14 -2.89 19.43
CA SER A 91 -17.52 -2.68 19.85
C SER A 91 -17.70 -1.35 20.59
N GLN A 92 -18.92 -1.08 21.08
CA GLN A 92 -19.26 0.11 21.84
C GLN A 92 -18.35 0.27 23.09
N CYS A 93 -18.01 1.52 23.40
CA CYS A 93 -17.22 1.88 24.57
C CYS A 93 -17.75 1.20 25.85
N VAL A 94 -16.83 0.66 26.65
CA VAL A 94 -17.16 -0.05 27.91
C VAL A 94 -17.33 0.92 29.08
N ALA A 95 -16.87 2.17 28.96
CA ALA A 95 -16.97 3.16 30.03
C ALA A 95 -18.42 3.48 30.40
N GLU A 96 -18.65 3.70 31.69
CA GLU A 96 -19.93 4.15 32.22
C GLU A 96 -19.99 5.67 32.28
N THR A 97 -21.17 6.23 32.02
CA THR A 97 -21.43 7.67 32.20
C THR A 97 -21.78 7.99 33.65
N LYS A 98 -21.79 9.27 34.03
CA LYS A 98 -22.27 9.75 35.34
C LYS A 98 -23.70 9.26 35.66
N GLN A 99 -24.49 8.91 34.65
CA GLN A 99 -25.85 8.38 34.80
C GLN A 99 -25.91 6.86 34.96
N LYS A 100 -24.78 6.17 35.23
CA LYS A 100 -24.68 4.70 35.34
C LYS A 100 -25.19 3.95 34.11
N SER A 101 -25.19 4.60 32.95
CA SER A 101 -25.53 3.99 31.66
C SER A 101 -24.27 3.85 30.81
N ARG A 102 -24.24 2.81 29.97
CA ARG A 102 -23.10 2.54 29.07
C ARG A 102 -22.90 3.67 28.07
N CYS A 103 -21.65 4.06 27.85
CA CYS A 103 -21.29 5.08 26.88
C CYS A 103 -21.76 4.69 25.47
N LYS A 104 -22.49 5.59 24.81
CA LYS A 104 -23.03 5.34 23.46
C LYS A 104 -21.99 5.42 22.34
N LYS A 105 -20.82 5.99 22.62
CA LYS A 105 -19.76 6.17 21.62
C LYS A 105 -19.13 4.83 21.25
N SER A 106 -18.69 4.71 20.00
CA SER A 106 -17.83 3.59 19.57
C SER A 106 -16.59 3.53 20.46
N GLY A 107 -16.18 2.31 20.81
CA GLY A 107 -14.89 2.11 21.46
C GLY A 107 -13.76 2.53 20.53
N THR A 108 -12.65 2.92 21.11
CA THR A 108 -11.38 3.09 20.39
C THR A 108 -10.38 2.16 21.06
N LEU A 109 -9.61 1.41 20.29
CA LEU A 109 -8.51 0.62 20.83
C LEU A 109 -7.32 1.55 21.09
N PHE A 110 -6.88 1.61 22.35
CA PHE A 110 -5.58 2.15 22.69
C PHE A 110 -4.57 1.00 22.60
N LYS A 111 -3.71 1.01 21.57
CA LYS A 111 -2.49 0.20 21.56
C LYS A 111 -1.43 0.96 22.37
N ALA A 112 -0.90 0.33 23.41
CA ALA A 112 0.16 0.85 24.28
C ALA A 112 1.53 0.82 23.58
#